data_AF-A0AAU6WR92-F1
#
_entry.id   AF-A0AAU6WR92-F1
#
_cell.length_a   1.000
_cell.length_b   1.000
_cell.length_c   1.000
_cell.angle_alpha   90.00
_cell.angle_beta   90.00
_cell.angle_gamma   90.00
#
_symmetry.space_group_name_H-M   'P 1'
#
loop_
_entity.id
_entity.type
_entity.pdbx_description
1 polymer ?
#
loop_
_entity_poly.entity_id
_entity_poly.type
_entity_poly.pdbx_seq_one_letter_code
_entity_poly.pdbx_strand_id
1 'polypeptide(L)'
;MFQQWILDNILNRLPVEDVAHGFVSGKSIVTNAAPHLGKAVIINIDLKDFFPSISYKRVKGLFSKLGYSEQLSTIFALICTQAHTEEVLIDGLTYFVQKGERFLPQGSPASPAISNMISYKLDKRLQGLAKN
;
A
#
# COMPACT_ATOMS: atom_id res chain seq x y z
N MET A 1 9.50 -14.78 0.21
CA MET A 1 8.69 -16.03 0.06
C MET A 1 7.25 -15.82 0.49
N PHE A 2 6.95 -15.41 1.75
CA PHE A 2 5.55 -15.31 2.21
C PHE A 2 4.79 -14.06 1.71
N GLN A 3 5.40 -12.88 1.70
CA GLN A 3 4.75 -11.68 1.13
C GLN A 3 4.42 -11.86 -0.37
N GLN A 4 5.29 -12.58 -1.11
CA GLN A 4 5.03 -12.97 -2.49
C GLN A 4 3.82 -13.91 -2.58
N TRP A 5 3.73 -14.89 -1.68
CA TRP A 5 2.57 -15.77 -1.62
C TRP A 5 1.27 -15.01 -1.36
N ILE A 6 1.27 -14.04 -0.43
CA ILE A 6 0.12 -13.15 -0.18
C ILE A 6 -0.25 -12.37 -1.45
N LEU A 7 0.76 -11.81 -2.14
CA LEU A 7 0.54 -11.10 -3.39
C LEU A 7 -0.16 -11.99 -4.42
N ASP A 8 0.37 -13.17 -4.70
CA ASP A 8 -0.10 -14.01 -5.80
C ASP A 8 -1.42 -14.73 -5.48
N ASN A 9 -1.65 -15.11 -4.22
CA ASN A 9 -2.80 -15.93 -3.85
C ASN A 9 -3.97 -15.13 -3.26
N ILE A 10 -3.72 -13.90 -2.81
CA ILE A 10 -4.74 -13.05 -2.21
C ILE A 10 -4.89 -11.77 -3.03
N LEU A 11 -3.82 -10.96 -3.11
CA LEU A 11 -3.96 -9.57 -3.58
C LEU A 11 -4.18 -9.47 -5.10
N ASN A 12 -3.45 -10.22 -5.90
CA ASN A 12 -3.57 -10.21 -7.36
C ASN A 12 -4.89 -10.81 -7.88
N ARG A 13 -5.66 -11.47 -7.01
CA ARG A 13 -6.98 -12.02 -7.35
C ARG A 13 -8.12 -11.03 -7.14
N LEU A 14 -7.82 -9.88 -6.56
CA LEU A 14 -8.80 -8.84 -6.28
C LEU A 14 -8.82 -7.81 -7.41
N PRO A 15 -9.99 -7.22 -7.73
CA PRO A 15 -10.07 -6.19 -8.75
C PRO A 15 -9.30 -4.94 -8.30
N VAL A 16 -8.50 -4.40 -9.23
CA VAL A 16 -7.85 -3.10 -9.08
C VAL A 16 -8.64 -2.09 -9.92
N GLU A 17 -8.71 -0.83 -9.48
CA GLU A 17 -9.41 0.22 -10.24
C GLU A 17 -8.80 0.43 -11.63
N ASP A 18 -9.67 0.69 -12.61
CA ASP A 18 -9.28 0.91 -14.01
C ASP A 18 -8.37 2.13 -14.17
N VAL A 19 -8.49 3.12 -13.29
CA VAL A 19 -7.66 4.33 -13.32
C VAL A 19 -6.29 4.16 -12.65
N ALA A 20 -6.10 3.13 -11.83
CA ALA A 20 -4.83 2.90 -11.15
C ALA A 20 -3.82 2.26 -12.13
N HIS A 21 -2.69 2.93 -12.37
CA HIS A 21 -1.69 2.48 -13.34
C HIS A 21 -0.40 1.95 -12.71
N GLY A 22 -0.06 2.43 -11.51
CA GLY A 22 1.14 1.99 -10.79
C GLY A 22 1.03 0.52 -10.37
N PHE A 23 2.02 -0.29 -10.75
CA PHE A 23 2.15 -1.70 -10.34
C PHE A 23 0.94 -2.58 -10.74
N VAL A 24 0.24 -2.21 -11.81
CA VAL A 24 -0.88 -2.99 -12.36
C VAL A 24 -0.42 -3.68 -13.65
N SER A 25 -0.66 -4.99 -13.73
CA SER A 25 -0.33 -5.77 -14.93
C SER A 25 -1.06 -5.23 -16.16
N GLY A 26 -0.34 -5.11 -17.28
CA GLY A 26 -0.87 -4.58 -18.53
C GLY A 26 -1.00 -3.05 -18.60
N LYS A 27 -0.63 -2.32 -17.53
CA LYS A 27 -0.58 -0.86 -17.52
C LYS A 27 0.86 -0.35 -17.51
N SER A 28 1.07 0.84 -18.05
CA SER A 28 2.38 1.46 -18.14
C SER A 28 2.31 2.97 -17.89
N ILE A 29 3.48 3.60 -17.80
CA ILE A 29 3.59 5.05 -17.76
C ILE A 29 2.91 5.72 -18.97
N VAL A 30 2.91 5.03 -20.13
CA VAL A 30 2.29 5.52 -21.36
C VAL A 30 0.78 5.48 -21.25
N THR A 31 0.21 4.38 -20.76
CA THR A 31 -1.26 4.30 -20.58
C THR A 31 -1.74 5.24 -19.49
N ASN A 32 -0.91 5.55 -18.49
CA ASN A 32 -1.20 6.58 -17.49
C ASN A 32 -1.21 7.99 -18.09
N ALA A 33 -0.31 8.29 -19.04
CA ALA A 33 -0.19 9.60 -19.67
C ALA A 33 -1.32 9.87 -20.68
N ALA A 34 -1.81 8.85 -21.37
CA ALA A 34 -2.75 8.99 -22.47
C ALA A 34 -4.04 9.77 -22.14
N PRO A 35 -4.70 9.57 -20.97
CA PRO A 35 -5.90 10.35 -20.59
C PRO A 35 -5.66 11.85 -20.39
N HIS A 36 -4.40 12.27 -20.21
CA HIS A 36 -4.02 13.66 -20.00
C HIS A 36 -3.75 14.42 -21.30
N LEU A 37 -3.65 13.73 -22.44
CA LEU A 37 -3.40 14.37 -23.73
C LEU A 37 -4.54 15.32 -24.12
N GLY A 38 -4.18 16.51 -24.59
CA GLY A 38 -5.12 17.52 -25.05
C GLY A 38 -5.96 18.18 -23.95
N LYS A 39 -5.65 17.97 -22.66
CA LYS A 39 -6.32 18.65 -21.55
C LYS A 39 -5.76 20.08 -21.41
N ALA A 40 -6.66 21.06 -21.29
CA ALA A 40 -6.29 22.46 -21.12
C ALA A 40 -5.62 22.74 -19.77
N VAL A 41 -5.94 21.96 -18.74
CA VAL A 41 -5.37 22.06 -17.38
C VAL A 41 -5.04 20.67 -16.87
N ILE A 42 -3.87 20.52 -16.25
CA ILE A 42 -3.42 19.30 -15.57
C ILE A 42 -3.02 19.70 -14.15
N ILE A 43 -3.63 19.04 -13.16
CA ILE A 43 -3.29 19.22 -11.75
C ILE A 43 -2.36 18.08 -11.34
N ASN A 44 -1.15 18.43 -10.89
CA ASN A 44 -0.18 17.47 -10.38
C ASN A 44 -0.19 17.50 -8.84
N ILE A 45 -0.47 16.34 -8.21
CA ILE A 45 -0.52 16.17 -6.77
C ILE A 45 0.33 14.96 -6.41
N ASP A 46 1.24 15.13 -5.46
CA ASP A 46 2.07 14.05 -4.93
C ASP A 46 1.82 13.84 -3.43
N LEU A 47 1.81 12.57 -3.00
CA LEU A 47 1.62 12.22 -1.60
C LEU A 47 2.97 11.95 -0.94
N LYS A 48 3.35 12.85 -0.04
CA LYS A 48 4.56 12.69 0.78
C LYS A 48 4.54 11.38 1.57
N ASP A 49 5.66 10.66 1.54
CA ASP A 49 5.89 9.42 2.31
C ASP A 49 4.74 8.41 2.15
N PHE A 50 4.24 8.23 0.92
CA PHE A 50 3.02 7.47 0.64
C PHE A 50 2.98 6.08 1.31
N PHE A 51 4.00 5.24 1.12
CA PHE A 51 4.05 3.91 1.75
C PHE A 51 4.13 4.00 3.28
N PRO A 52 5.08 4.74 3.89
CA PRO A 52 5.10 4.94 5.35
C PRO A 52 3.81 5.53 5.95
N SER A 53 3.04 6.30 5.18
CA SER A 53 1.75 6.87 5.64
C SER A 53 0.65 5.80 5.84
N ILE A 54 0.85 4.60 5.31
CA ILE A 54 -0.08 3.48 5.44
C ILE A 54 0.28 2.68 6.70
N SER A 55 -0.50 2.88 7.76
CA SER A 55 -0.28 2.22 9.05
C SER A 55 -0.71 0.75 9.07
N TYR A 56 -0.15 -0.01 10.01
CA TYR A 56 -0.56 -1.37 10.33
C TYR A 56 -2.07 -1.53 10.52
N LYS A 57 -2.72 -0.58 11.20
CA LYS A 57 -4.17 -0.61 11.43
C LYS A 57 -4.95 -0.58 10.10
N ARG A 58 -4.48 0.18 9.10
CA ARG A 58 -5.09 0.22 7.77
C ARG A 58 -4.86 -1.09 7.01
N VAL A 59 -3.66 -1.67 7.09
CA VAL A 59 -3.37 -2.96 6.45
C VAL A 59 -4.17 -4.10 7.09
N LYS A 60 -4.27 -4.14 8.42
CA LYS A 60 -5.12 -5.09 9.12
C LYS A 60 -6.58 -4.92 8.72
N GLY A 61 -7.08 -3.69 8.73
CA GLY A 61 -8.45 -3.38 8.31
C GLY A 61 -8.75 -3.76 6.86
N LEU A 62 -7.76 -3.68 5.96
CA LEU A 62 -7.87 -4.21 4.60
C LEU A 62 -8.16 -5.72 4.62
N PHE A 63 -7.31 -6.52 5.28
CA PHE A 63 -7.51 -7.97 5.34
C PHE A 63 -8.80 -8.37 6.07
N SER A 64 -9.19 -7.66 7.13
CA SER A 64 -10.47 -7.88 7.79
C SER A 64 -11.64 -7.60 6.86
N LYS A 65 -11.57 -6.53 6.05
CA LYS A 65 -12.59 -6.21 5.03
C LYS A 65 -12.67 -7.26 3.92
N LEU A 66 -11.56 -7.95 3.63
CA LEU A 66 -11.54 -9.08 2.70
C LEU A 66 -12.18 -10.36 3.27
N GLY A 67 -12.63 -10.34 4.54
CA GLY A 67 -13.34 -11.44 5.18
C GLY A 67 -12.43 -12.39 5.99
N TYR A 68 -11.15 -12.05 6.17
CA TYR A 68 -10.27 -12.85 7.03
C TYR A 68 -10.59 -12.65 8.51
N SER A 69 -10.40 -13.71 9.30
CA SER A 69 -10.53 -13.65 10.76
C SER A 69 -9.58 -12.62 11.37
N GLU A 70 -9.87 -12.20 12.61
CA GLU A 70 -9.05 -11.25 13.35
C GLU A 70 -7.58 -11.73 13.49
N GLN A 71 -7.40 -13.03 13.73
CA GLN A 71 -6.08 -13.65 13.86
C GLN A 71 -5.32 -13.60 12.54
N LEU A 72 -5.95 -14.00 11.42
CA LEU A 72 -5.30 -13.98 10.11
C LEU A 72 -5.03 -12.56 9.63
N SER A 73 -5.97 -11.63 9.83
CA SER A 73 -5.79 -10.22 9.51
C SER A 73 -4.61 -9.61 10.27
N THR A 74 -4.47 -9.97 11.56
CA THR A 74 -3.34 -9.56 12.40
C THR A 74 -2.03 -10.11 11.85
N ILE A 75 -1.96 -11.40 11.54
CA ILE A 75 -0.75 -12.05 11.01
C ILE A 75 -0.36 -11.46 9.65
N PHE A 76 -1.29 -11.34 8.71
CA PHE A 76 -1.00 -10.76 7.40
C PHE A 76 -0.53 -9.32 7.51
N ALA A 77 -1.17 -8.51 8.35
CA ALA A 77 -0.73 -7.15 8.58
C ALA A 77 0.66 -7.07 9.21
N LEU A 78 1.00 -7.96 10.16
CA LEU A 78 2.35 -8.02 10.74
C LEU A 78 3.39 -8.39 9.69
N ILE A 79 3.09 -9.35 8.81
CA ILE A 79 3.99 -9.79 7.75
C ILE A 79 4.17 -8.71 6.67
N CYS A 80 3.11 -7.97 6.35
CA CYS A 80 3.13 -6.94 5.31
C CYS A 80 3.61 -5.57 5.78
N THR A 81 3.84 -5.38 7.08
CA THR A 81 4.31 -4.10 7.63
C THR A 81 5.62 -4.26 8.38
N GLN A 82 6.34 -3.17 8.59
CA GLN A 82 7.53 -3.12 9.42
C GLN A 82 7.46 -1.93 10.38
N ALA A 83 8.31 -1.92 11.40
CA ALA A 83 8.57 -0.72 12.18
C ALA A 83 10.04 -0.34 12.05
N HIS A 84 10.36 0.90 12.37
CA HIS A 84 11.75 1.27 12.61
C HIS A 84 12.23 0.54 13.87
N THR A 85 13.49 0.15 13.86
CA THR A 85 14.14 -0.53 14.98
C THR A 85 15.40 0.22 15.31
N GLU A 86 15.59 0.55 16.58
CA GLU A 86 16.80 1.20 17.08
C GLU A 86 17.61 0.22 17.92
N GLU A 87 18.92 0.33 17.78
CA GLU A 87 19.87 -0.38 18.62
C GLU A 87 20.04 0.37 19.94
N VAL A 88 19.85 -0.32 21.06
CA VAL A 88 19.91 0.26 22.40
C VAL A 88 20.80 -0.62 23.27
N LEU A 89 21.81 -0.02 23.90
CA LEU A 89 22.68 -0.69 24.88
C LEU A 89 22.10 -0.52 26.29
N ILE A 90 21.72 -1.62 26.94
CA ILE A 90 21.20 -1.65 28.32
C ILE A 90 21.97 -2.72 29.08
N ASP A 91 22.56 -2.36 30.22
CA ASP A 91 23.32 -3.27 31.09
C ASP A 91 24.43 -4.07 30.35
N GLY A 92 25.06 -3.43 29.35
CA GLY A 92 26.11 -4.06 28.53
C GLY A 92 25.58 -5.00 27.45
N LEU A 93 24.26 -5.12 27.26
CA LEU A 93 23.62 -5.92 26.22
C LEU A 93 22.98 -5.03 25.15
N THR A 94 23.19 -5.39 23.89
CA THR A 94 22.58 -4.73 22.74
C THR A 94 21.18 -5.30 22.47
N TYR A 95 20.18 -4.43 22.47
CA TYR A 95 18.80 -4.73 22.12
C TYR A 95 18.37 -4.01 20.85
N PHE A 96 17.49 -4.63 20.07
CA PHE A 96 16.88 -4.05 18.89
C PHE A 96 15.41 -3.77 19.17
N VAL A 97 15.09 -2.52 19.51
CA VAL A 97 13.77 -2.13 20.02
C VAL A 97 12.98 -1.43 18.95
N GLN A 98 11.71 -1.83 18.80
CA GLN A 98 10.78 -1.15 17.91
C GLN A 98 10.60 0.32 18.33
N LYS A 99 10.73 1.23 17.38
CA LYS A 99 10.42 2.65 17.51
C LYS A 99 9.23 3.04 16.66
N GLY A 100 8.21 3.58 17.30
CA GLY A 100 7.01 4.08 16.65
C GLY A 100 6.09 2.98 16.11
N GLU A 101 5.13 3.42 15.30
CA GLU A 101 4.10 2.55 14.72
C GLU A 101 4.62 1.78 13.50
N ARG A 102 4.01 0.63 13.24
CA ARG A 102 4.28 -0.15 12.02
C ARG A 102 3.63 0.50 10.80
N PHE A 103 4.33 0.44 9.67
CA PHE A 103 3.94 1.02 8.40
C PHE A 103 4.21 0.08 7.22
N LEU A 104 3.62 0.38 6.07
CA LEU A 104 3.83 -0.35 4.83
C LEU A 104 5.23 -0.01 4.25
N PRO A 105 6.14 -1.00 4.10
CA PRO A 105 7.51 -0.73 3.66
C PRO A 105 7.62 -0.45 2.17
N GLN A 106 8.64 0.32 1.79
CA GLN A 106 9.08 0.41 0.39
C GLN A 106 9.92 -0.82 0.02
N GLY A 107 9.75 -1.35 -1.18
CA GLY A 107 10.52 -2.51 -1.68
C GLY A 107 9.95 -3.89 -1.32
N SER A 108 8.87 -3.98 -0.54
CA SER A 108 8.15 -5.26 -0.33
C SER A 108 7.29 -5.60 -1.56
N PRO A 109 7.25 -6.88 -1.98
CA PRO A 109 6.43 -7.30 -3.13
C PRO A 109 4.93 -7.06 -2.90
N ALA A 110 4.44 -7.15 -1.66
CA ALA A 110 3.02 -6.96 -1.36
C ALA A 110 2.61 -5.49 -1.23
N SER A 111 3.56 -4.59 -0.96
CA SER A 111 3.26 -3.18 -0.67
C SER A 111 2.53 -2.47 -1.80
N PRO A 112 2.93 -2.58 -3.08
CA PRO A 112 2.24 -1.90 -4.16
C PRO A 112 0.75 -2.28 -4.31
N ALA A 113 0.45 -3.57 -4.21
CA ALA A 113 -0.93 -4.05 -4.30
C ALA A 113 -1.77 -3.58 -3.10
N ILE A 114 -1.22 -3.65 -1.89
CA ILE A 114 -1.87 -3.15 -0.68
C ILE A 114 -2.16 -1.64 -0.78
N SER A 115 -1.19 -0.85 -1.24
CA SER A 115 -1.35 0.60 -1.35
C SER A 115 -2.40 0.99 -2.38
N ASN A 116 -2.49 0.29 -3.52
CA ASN A 116 -3.55 0.50 -4.51
C ASN A 116 -4.93 0.20 -3.92
N MET A 117 -5.10 -0.93 -3.21
CA MET A 117 -6.38 -1.28 -2.59
C MET A 117 -6.80 -0.29 -1.50
N ILE A 118 -5.84 0.20 -0.72
CA ILE A 118 -6.09 1.20 0.31
C ILE A 118 -6.48 2.56 -0.29
N SER A 119 -5.94 2.88 -1.47
CA SER A 119 -6.18 4.15 -2.17
C SER A 119 -7.42 4.15 -3.06
N TYR A 120 -8.07 3.00 -3.23
CA TYR A 120 -9.31 2.82 -3.98
C TYR A 120 -10.34 3.95 -3.82
N LYS A 121 -10.62 4.36 -2.56
CA LYS A 121 -11.59 5.43 -2.28
C LYS A 121 -11.07 6.81 -2.68
N LEU A 122 -9.77 7.05 -2.55
CA LEU A 122 -9.13 8.29 -2.99
C LEU A 122 -9.24 8.39 -4.52
N ASP A 123 -8.88 7.33 -5.24
CA ASP A 123 -8.91 7.27 -6.70
C ASP A 123 -10.31 7.55 -7.24
N LYS A 124 -11.35 6.94 -6.66
CA LYS A 124 -12.75 7.22 -7.03
C LYS A 124 -13.14 8.68 -6.84
N ARG A 125 -12.69 9.32 -5.75
CA ARG A 125 -13.00 10.74 -5.48
C ARG A 125 -12.28 11.64 -6.47
N LEU A 126 -11.00 11.39 -6.75
CA LEU A 126 -10.23 12.15 -7.73
C LEU A 126 -10.80 11.99 -9.14
N GLN A 127 -11.22 10.79 -9.51
CA GLN A 127 -11.89 10.55 -10.79
C GLN A 127 -13.24 11.29 -10.87
N GLY A 128 -14.01 11.35 -9.78
CA GLY A 128 -15.23 12.13 -9.71
C GLY A 128 -14.97 13.63 -9.88
N LEU A 129 -13.92 14.17 -9.26
CA LEU A 129 -13.51 15.57 -9.42
C LEU A 129 -13.07 15.88 -10.85
N ALA A 130 -12.36 14.97 -11.52
CA ALA A 130 -11.86 15.16 -12.88
C ALA A 130 -12.94 15.11 -13.99
N LYS A 131 -14.16 14.69 -13.65
CA LYS A 131 -15.31 14.62 -14.58
C LYS A 131 -16.19 15.87 -14.56
N ASN A 132 -16.01 16.75 -13.58
CA ASN A 132 -16.71 18.03 -13.47
C ASN A 132 -15.85 19.17 -14.05
#